data_AF-A0A3D4EGU9-F1
#
_entry.id   AF-A0A3D4EGU9-F1
#
_cell.length_a   1.000
_cell.length_b   1.000
_cell.length_c   1.000
_cell.angle_alpha   90.00
_cell.angle_beta   90.00
_cell.angle_gamma   90.00
#
_symmetry.space_group_name_H-M   'P 1'
#
loop_
_entity.id
_entity.type
_entity.pdbx_description
1 polymer ?
#
loop_
_entity_poly.entity_id
_entity_poly.type
_entity_poly.pdbx_seq_one_letter_code
_entity_poly.pdbx_strand_id
1 'polypeptide(L)'
;MNGKKMLDGLAKYKYPLIVLIVGLVLLLIPSGSTKSSSDGVSNDDEQRLAAILESSRGVGNASVLISEHGALVVCDGAADPEVKLSVIKSVEAYTGLGCDEIQVLITRQN
;
A
#
# COMPACT_ATOMS: atom_id res chain seq x y z
N MET A 1 34.50 39.10 8.51
CA MET A 1 34.64 39.16 7.03
C MET A 1 35.56 38.01 6.59
N ASN A 2 35.14 36.74 6.75
CA ASN A 2 36.09 35.61 6.69
C ASN A 2 35.54 34.34 5.99
N GLY A 3 34.47 34.43 5.21
CA GLY A 3 33.92 33.27 4.47
C GLY A 3 34.76 32.79 3.28
N LYS A 4 35.76 33.56 2.85
CA LYS A 4 36.50 33.30 1.60
C LYS A 4 37.56 32.18 1.71
N LYS A 5 38.01 31.83 2.93
CA LYS A 5 39.05 30.79 3.12
C LYS A 5 38.49 29.37 3.26
N MET A 6 37.22 29.21 3.61
CA MET A 6 36.59 27.88 3.72
C MET A 6 36.09 27.33 2.39
N LEU A 7 35.85 28.20 1.39
CA LEU A 7 35.44 27.77 0.05
C LEU A 7 36.60 27.23 -0.80
N ASP A 8 37.84 27.59 -0.48
CA ASP A 8 39.02 27.16 -1.25
C ASP A 8 39.33 25.67 -1.03
N GLY A 9 38.95 25.13 0.14
CA GLY A 9 38.97 23.69 0.41
C GLY A 9 37.90 22.91 -0.36
N LEU A 10 36.78 23.55 -0.70
CA LEU A 10 35.68 22.94 -1.46
C LEU A 10 35.97 22.86 -2.97
N ALA A 11 36.88 23.70 -3.50
CA ALA A 11 37.26 23.68 -4.91
C ALA A 11 37.96 22.37 -5.33
N LYS A 12 38.57 21.66 -4.39
CA LYS A 12 39.18 20.33 -4.61
C LYS A 12 38.12 19.21 -4.73
N TYR A 13 36.91 19.46 -4.23
CA TYR A 13 35.79 18.52 -4.21
C TYR A 13 34.86 18.67 -5.42
N LYS A 14 35.35 19.20 -6.55
CA LYS A 14 34.54 19.47 -7.75
C LYS A 14 33.77 18.24 -8.25
N TYR A 15 34.37 17.04 -8.19
CA TYR A 15 33.69 15.78 -8.52
C TYR A 15 32.74 15.28 -7.42
N PRO A 16 33.16 15.16 -6.14
CA PRO A 16 32.26 14.71 -5.07
C PRO A 16 31.08 15.66 -4.82
N LEU A 17 31.22 16.97 -5.09
CA LEU A 17 30.11 17.91 -5.05
C LEU A 17 29.08 17.63 -6.16
N ILE A 18 29.55 17.28 -7.36
CA ILE A 18 28.67 16.83 -8.46
C ILE A 18 27.97 15.52 -8.08
N VAL A 19 28.67 14.56 -7.45
CA VAL A 19 28.06 13.31 -6.97
C VAL A 19 26.97 13.56 -5.93
N LEU A 20 27.18 14.50 -4.99
CA LEU A 20 26.18 14.91 -4.01
C LEU A 20 24.94 15.50 -4.69
N ILE A 21 25.15 16.46 -5.60
CA ILE A 21 24.06 17.11 -6.32
C ILE A 21 23.33 16.11 -7.22
N VAL A 22 24.04 15.19 -7.87
CA VAL A 22 23.43 14.11 -8.66
C VAL A 22 22.63 13.17 -7.76
N GLY A 23 23.11 12.84 -6.56
CA GLY A 23 22.32 12.10 -5.58
C GLY A 23 21.06 12.85 -5.16
N LEU A 24 21.16 14.16 -4.92
CA LEU A 24 20.01 15.00 -4.60
C LEU A 24 19.02 15.11 -5.77
N VAL A 25 19.53 15.24 -6.99
CA VAL A 25 18.72 15.33 -8.21
C VAL A 25 18.09 13.97 -8.52
N LEU A 26 18.79 12.85 -8.33
CA LEU A 26 18.17 11.51 -8.41
C LEU A 26 17.13 11.28 -7.31
N LEU A 27 17.25 11.95 -6.17
CA LEU A 27 16.23 11.95 -5.12
C LEU A 27 15.04 12.88 -5.46
N LEU A 28 15.28 13.99 -6.19
CA LEU A 28 14.26 14.94 -6.63
C LEU A 28 13.59 14.58 -7.96
N ILE A 29 14.24 13.76 -8.80
CA ILE A 29 13.64 13.06 -9.92
C ILE A 29 12.78 11.98 -9.26
N PRO A 30 11.45 12.08 -9.35
CA PRO A 30 10.47 11.48 -8.45
C PRO A 30 10.90 10.11 -7.89
N SER A 31 11.52 10.16 -6.71
CA SER A 31 11.62 9.02 -5.81
C SER A 31 10.23 8.84 -5.20
N GLY A 32 9.34 8.26 -6.00
CA GLY A 32 8.21 7.53 -5.47
C GLY A 32 8.74 6.37 -4.64
N SER A 33 8.24 6.25 -3.42
CA SER A 33 8.62 5.30 -2.36
C SER A 33 9.75 5.72 -1.42
N THR A 34 9.58 6.87 -0.76
CA THR A 34 9.83 6.88 0.69
C THR A 34 8.84 5.91 1.36
N LYS A 35 9.19 4.62 1.42
CA LYS A 35 8.72 3.74 2.50
C LYS A 35 9.61 4.04 3.70
N SER A 36 9.35 5.11 4.47
CA SER A 36 8.51 4.95 5.67
C SER A 36 7.53 3.80 5.53
N SER A 37 7.88 2.67 6.13
CA SER A 37 6.92 1.66 6.56
C SER A 37 5.94 2.33 7.54
N SER A 38 4.98 3.02 6.97
CA SER A 38 3.63 3.16 7.48
C SER A 38 2.79 2.65 6.33
N ASP A 39 2.62 1.33 6.31
CA ASP A 39 1.68 0.58 5.48
C ASP A 39 0.25 1.00 5.84
N GLY A 40 -0.09 2.24 5.52
CA GLY A 40 -1.47 2.65 5.36
C GLY A 40 -1.88 2.21 3.96
N VAL A 41 -2.54 1.06 3.87
CA VAL A 41 -3.37 0.75 2.70
C VAL A 41 -4.24 1.99 2.47
N SER A 42 -4.09 2.61 1.30
CA SER A 42 -4.87 3.79 0.99
C SER A 42 -6.32 3.36 0.87
N ASN A 43 -7.25 4.13 1.45
CA ASN A 43 -8.69 3.84 1.41
C ASN A 43 -9.19 3.57 -0.04
N ASP A 44 -8.54 4.18 -1.03
CA ASP A 44 -8.78 3.96 -2.46
C ASP A 44 -8.57 2.50 -2.91
N ASP A 45 -7.58 1.80 -2.37
CA ASP A 45 -7.29 0.40 -2.71
C ASP A 45 -8.34 -0.53 -2.12
N GLU A 46 -8.81 -0.27 -0.89
CA GLU A 46 -9.89 -1.01 -0.23
C GLU A 46 -11.21 -0.88 -1.02
N GLN A 47 -11.53 0.34 -1.46
CA GLN A 47 -12.73 0.64 -2.24
C GLN A 47 -12.70 -0.02 -3.62
N ARG A 48 -11.53 -0.03 -4.28
CA ARG A 48 -11.35 -0.76 -5.54
C ARG A 48 -11.51 -2.25 -5.36
N LEU A 49 -10.92 -2.81 -4.29
CA LEU A 49 -11.02 -4.23 -4.01
C LEU A 49 -12.47 -4.62 -3.71
N ALA A 50 -13.17 -3.81 -2.92
CA ALA A 50 -14.60 -3.95 -2.67
C ALA A 50 -15.41 -3.96 -3.98
N ALA A 51 -15.22 -2.98 -4.87
CA ALA A 51 -15.94 -2.92 -6.14
C ALA A 51 -15.69 -4.16 -7.03
N ILE A 52 -14.46 -4.70 -7.03
CA ILE A 52 -14.15 -5.93 -7.76
C ILE A 52 -14.85 -7.14 -7.13
N LEU A 53 -14.87 -7.23 -5.80
CA LEU A 53 -15.58 -8.30 -5.10
C LEU A 53 -17.09 -8.22 -5.31
N GLU A 54 -17.70 -7.03 -5.35
CA GLU A 54 -19.13 -6.83 -5.67
C GLU A 54 -19.48 -7.30 -7.08
N SER A 55 -18.55 -7.18 -8.04
CA SER A 55 -18.72 -7.70 -9.39
C SER A 55 -18.66 -9.24 -9.47
N SER A 56 -18.25 -9.89 -8.38
CA SER A 56 -18.15 -11.35 -8.28
C SER A 56 -19.50 -11.97 -7.89
N ARG A 57 -19.76 -13.16 -8.42
CA ARG A 57 -21.07 -13.80 -8.31
C ARG A 57 -21.35 -14.23 -6.87
N GLY A 58 -22.47 -13.76 -6.32
CA GLY A 58 -22.97 -14.16 -5.00
C GLY A 58 -22.42 -13.34 -3.83
N VAL A 59 -21.52 -12.38 -4.04
CA VAL A 59 -20.91 -11.57 -2.97
C VAL A 59 -21.88 -10.51 -2.42
N GLY A 60 -22.68 -9.87 -3.28
CA GLY A 60 -23.60 -8.79 -2.88
C GLY A 60 -22.85 -7.48 -2.59
N ASN A 61 -23.29 -6.73 -1.57
CA ASN A 61 -22.51 -5.59 -1.06
C ASN A 61 -21.24 -6.11 -0.40
N ALA A 62 -20.10 -5.51 -0.73
CA ALA A 62 -18.82 -5.86 -0.13
C ALA A 62 -18.12 -4.61 0.41
N SER A 63 -17.55 -4.73 1.61
CA SER A 63 -16.66 -3.73 2.19
C SER A 63 -15.43 -4.44 2.72
N VAL A 64 -14.25 -3.89 2.43
CA VAL A 64 -12.98 -4.48 2.82
C VAL A 64 -12.22 -3.48 3.67
N LEU A 65 -11.60 -3.96 4.75
CA LEU A 65 -10.64 -3.22 5.55
C LEU A 65 -9.34 -4.04 5.58
N ILE A 66 -8.22 -3.40 5.30
CA ILE A 66 -6.90 -4.02 5.25
C ILE A 66 -5.99 -3.28 6.20
N SER A 67 -5.23 -4.03 6.99
CA SER A 67 -4.23 -3.54 7.91
C SER A 67 -2.95 -4.35 7.76
N GLU A 68 -1.83 -3.85 8.31
CA GLU A 68 -0.56 -4.60 8.33
C GLU A 68 -0.67 -6.01 8.89
N HIS A 69 -1.63 -6.23 9.79
CA HIS A 69 -1.81 -7.47 10.51
C HIS A 69 -2.93 -8.36 9.94
N GLY A 70 -3.61 -7.96 8.87
CA GLY A 70 -4.70 -8.79 8.33
C GLY A 70 -5.75 -8.02 7.54
N ALA A 71 -6.73 -8.77 7.04
CA ALA A 71 -7.82 -8.24 6.24
C ALA A 71 -9.18 -8.68 6.80
N LEU A 72 -10.12 -7.74 6.84
CA LEU A 72 -11.50 -7.97 7.19
C LEU A 72 -12.39 -7.68 5.98
N VAL A 73 -13.17 -8.66 5.57
CA VAL A 73 -14.15 -8.52 4.48
C VAL A 73 -15.54 -8.69 5.07
N VAL A 74 -16.42 -7.73 4.78
CA VAL A 74 -17.83 -7.78 5.13
C VAL A 74 -18.62 -7.91 3.83
N CYS A 75 -19.38 -9.00 3.67
CA CYS A 75 -20.24 -9.17 2.49
C CYS A 75 -21.55 -9.90 2.77
N ASP A 76 -22.59 -9.65 1.96
CA ASP A 76 -23.89 -10.34 2.08
C ASP A 76 -23.74 -11.86 1.85
N GLY A 77 -22.91 -12.22 0.86
CA GLY A 77 -22.67 -13.59 0.43
C GLY A 77 -21.85 -14.45 1.39
N ALA A 78 -21.40 -13.92 2.53
CA ALA A 78 -20.50 -14.62 3.45
C ALA A 78 -21.10 -15.91 4.07
N ALA A 79 -22.43 -16.09 4.01
CA ALA A 79 -23.10 -17.32 4.46
C ALA A 79 -22.93 -18.49 3.49
N ASP A 80 -22.66 -18.22 2.21
CA ASP A 80 -22.42 -19.27 1.22
C ASP A 80 -20.94 -19.70 1.27
N PRO A 81 -20.66 -20.99 1.54
CA PRO A 81 -19.28 -21.49 1.59
C PRO A 81 -18.53 -21.36 0.26
N GLU A 82 -19.20 -21.41 -0.89
CA GLU A 82 -18.56 -21.23 -2.21
C GLU A 82 -18.09 -19.78 -2.39
N VAL A 83 -18.96 -18.83 -2.04
CA VAL A 83 -18.64 -17.39 -2.08
C VAL A 83 -17.54 -17.07 -1.08
N LYS A 84 -17.63 -17.59 0.16
CA LYS A 84 -16.62 -17.37 1.20
C LYS A 84 -15.23 -17.84 0.76
N LEU A 85 -15.13 -19.01 0.14
CA LEU A 85 -13.86 -19.52 -0.38
C LEU A 85 -13.31 -18.64 -1.53
N SER A 86 -14.19 -18.22 -2.44
CA SER A 86 -13.84 -17.34 -3.56
C SER A 86 -13.28 -15.99 -3.09
N VAL A 87 -13.92 -15.39 -2.07
CA VAL A 87 -13.49 -14.14 -1.45
C VAL A 87 -12.13 -14.29 -0.78
N ILE A 88 -11.94 -15.32 0.05
CA ILE A 88 -10.66 -15.55 0.75
C ILE A 88 -9.50 -15.67 -0.25
N LYS A 89 -9.65 -16.50 -1.29
CA LYS A 89 -8.61 -16.67 -2.33
C LYS A 89 -8.30 -15.39 -3.08
N SER A 90 -9.33 -14.58 -3.36
CA SER A 90 -9.16 -13.31 -4.06
C SER A 90 -8.38 -12.30 -3.23
N VAL A 91 -8.69 -12.23 -1.93
CA VAL A 91 -7.98 -11.35 -0.98
C VAL A 91 -6.56 -11.84 -0.73
N GLU A 92 -6.35 -13.15 -0.56
CA GLU A 92 -5.01 -13.75 -0.45
C GLU A 92 -4.15 -13.41 -1.68
N ALA A 93 -4.67 -13.59 -2.90
CA ALA A 93 -3.92 -13.31 -4.12
C ALA A 93 -3.59 -11.82 -4.32
N TYR A 94 -4.44 -10.92 -3.81
CA TYR A 94 -4.24 -9.47 -3.94
C TYR A 94 -3.35 -8.89 -2.84
N THR A 95 -3.55 -9.33 -1.59
CA THR A 95 -2.88 -8.77 -0.41
C THR A 95 -1.62 -9.54 -0.01
N GLY A 96 -1.49 -10.81 -0.44
CA GLY A 96 -0.45 -11.72 0.04
C GLY A 96 -0.67 -12.19 1.49
N LEU A 97 -1.79 -11.85 2.11
CA LEU A 97 -2.13 -12.29 3.46
C LEU A 97 -2.54 -13.77 3.44
N GLY A 98 -2.07 -14.51 4.44
CA GLY A 98 -2.49 -15.89 4.64
C GLY A 98 -3.95 -15.98 5.11
N CYS A 99 -4.59 -17.12 4.86
CA CYS A 99 -6.00 -17.38 5.23
C CYS A 99 -6.30 -17.16 6.72
N ASP A 100 -5.29 -17.30 7.59
CA ASP A 100 -5.42 -17.15 9.05
C ASP A 100 -5.59 -15.68 9.48
N GLU A 101 -5.14 -14.74 8.63
CA GLU A 101 -5.23 -13.29 8.83
C GLU A 101 -6.42 -12.65 8.10
N ILE A 102 -7.25 -13.47 7.43
CA ILE A 102 -8.41 -13.02 6.66
C ILE A 102 -9.69 -13.41 7.39
N GLN A 103 -10.46 -12.43 7.86
CA GLN A 103 -11.79 -12.65 8.41
C GLN A 103 -12.87 -12.21 7.43
N VAL A 104 -13.86 -13.09 7.21
CA VAL A 104 -15.05 -12.78 6.40
C VAL A 104 -16.28 -12.79 7.30
N LEU A 105 -16.97 -11.66 7.38
CA LEU A 105 -18.18 -11.47 8.17
C LEU A 105 -19.39 -11.22 7.26
N ILE A 106 -20.56 -11.65 7.72
CA ILE A 106 -21.81 -11.31 7.05
C ILE A 106 -22.24 -9.90 7.43
N THR A 107 -22.62 -9.10 6.43
CA THR A 107 -23.16 -7.77 6.72
C THR A 107 -24.52 -7.89 7.43
N ARG A 108 -24.76 -7.00 8.39
CA ARG A 108 -26.08 -6.84 9.00
C ARG A 108 -26.88 -5.88 8.13
N GLN A 109 -27.66 -6.42 7.19
CA GLN A 109 -28.68 -5.61 6.52
C GLN A 109 -29.70 -5.16 7.58
N ASN A 110 -29.75 -3.85 7.81
CA ASN A 110 -30.79 -3.21 8.62
C ASN A 110 -31.97 -2.82 7.75
#